data_AF-W3RS63-F1
#
_entry.id   AF-W3RS63-F1
#
_cell.length_a   1.000
_cell.length_b   1.000
_cell.length_c   1.000
_cell.angle_alpha   90.00
_cell.angle_beta   90.00
_cell.angle_gamma   90.00
#
_symmetry.space_group_name_H-M   'P 1'
#
loop_
_entity.id
_entity.type
_entity.pdbx_description
1 polymer ?
#
loop_
_entity_poly.entity_id
_entity_poly.type
_entity_poly.pdbx_seq_one_letter_code
_entity_poly.pdbx_strand_id
1 'polypeptide(L)'
;MGGRLGASVVPMTRGKADKASERRPGVGGLPLAGQTRETRMRGQSEVLELSASLGKISDLDEAMDQLRLIGRAIGIPVVSFLDDLSSQSSEPVFAGRARHAPSQTFIDFQRIWNERQYRFKSPVYLACRTEYLPFIWQVNGRGPATMGVEAAQKNIEFVRGYGVLGGICVPIHAPRGRVGCLHFIDHKGVDLDQCLEAHRSALIMAGIYLMNLCLNRPASQGAAQPINYLTRREIDCVTLAGHGLTDEEIAKELGFCPGTARFHIDNAIRKLNAQTRVQAVAKAAQLGLIGSIA
;
A
#
# COMPACT_ATOMS: atom_id res chain seq x y z
N MET A 1 -33.15 35.60 34.29
CA MET A 1 -33.00 36.93 33.68
C MET A 1 -32.29 36.70 32.35
N GLY A 2 -32.94 36.66 31.17
CA GLY A 2 -33.81 37.69 30.56
C GLY A 2 -32.94 38.90 30.19
N GLY A 3 -32.74 39.36 28.95
CA GLY A 3 -33.33 39.04 27.66
C GLY A 3 -32.55 39.74 26.52
N ARG A 4 -33.11 39.65 25.30
CA ARG A 4 -32.62 40.13 24.00
C ARG A 4 -32.59 41.66 23.83
N LEU A 5 -32.00 42.06 22.68
CA LEU A 5 -32.27 43.23 21.79
C LEU A 5 -31.09 44.23 21.72
N GLY A 6 -30.72 44.80 20.57
CA GLY A 6 -31.53 45.01 19.37
C GLY A 6 -30.73 45.18 18.06
N ALA A 7 -31.51 45.06 16.99
CA ALA A 7 -31.14 45.30 15.61
C ALA A 7 -31.13 46.80 15.26
N SER A 8 -30.43 47.15 14.18
CA SER A 8 -30.80 48.30 13.34
C SER A 8 -30.61 47.91 11.87
N VAL A 9 -31.62 48.24 11.07
CA VAL A 9 -31.77 47.91 9.64
C VAL A 9 -32.05 49.22 8.89
N VAL A 10 -31.67 49.24 7.59
CA VAL A 10 -32.23 50.04 6.46
C VAL A 10 -31.46 51.35 6.15
N PRO A 11 -31.29 51.82 4.86
CA PRO A 11 -31.85 51.35 3.57
C PRO A 11 -30.88 51.11 2.39
N MET A 12 -31.46 50.44 1.38
CA MET A 12 -31.06 50.37 -0.02
C MET A 12 -31.07 51.72 -0.74
N THR A 13 -30.18 51.91 -1.72
CA THR A 13 -30.47 52.68 -2.94
C THR A 13 -30.05 51.90 -4.19
N ARG A 14 -31.00 51.78 -5.13
CA ARG A 14 -30.82 51.23 -6.49
C ARG A 14 -30.21 52.31 -7.39
N GLY A 15 -29.20 51.94 -8.18
CA GLY A 15 -28.77 52.68 -9.35
C GLY A 15 -28.52 51.72 -10.52
N LYS A 16 -29.41 51.72 -11.52
CA LYS A 16 -29.19 51.11 -12.84
C LYS A 16 -28.54 52.15 -13.75
N ALA A 17 -27.51 51.76 -14.50
CA ALA A 17 -27.23 52.30 -15.83
C ALA A 17 -26.43 51.27 -16.64
N ASP A 18 -27.04 50.82 -17.73
CA ASP A 18 -26.45 50.06 -18.84
C ASP A 18 -25.37 50.88 -19.58
N LYS A 19 -24.32 50.20 -20.09
CA LYS A 19 -24.00 50.14 -21.54
C LYS A 19 -22.73 49.32 -21.85
N ALA A 20 -22.88 48.47 -22.90
CA ALA A 20 -21.91 48.07 -23.93
C ALA A 20 -20.56 47.46 -23.47
N SER A 21 -20.39 46.13 -23.54
CA SER A 21 -19.90 45.38 -24.71
C SER A 21 -18.48 45.75 -25.15
N GLU A 22 -17.49 44.96 -24.72
CA GLU A 22 -16.31 44.65 -25.51
C GLU A 22 -15.77 43.28 -25.06
N ARG A 23 -16.12 42.25 -25.83
CA ARG A 23 -15.56 40.90 -25.70
C ARG A 23 -14.12 40.97 -26.20
N ARG A 24 -13.14 40.82 -25.30
CA ARG A 24 -11.77 40.47 -25.72
C ARG A 24 -11.76 39.00 -26.13
N PRO A 25 -11.17 38.65 -27.30
CA PRO A 25 -11.11 37.27 -27.75
C PRO A 25 -10.24 36.46 -26.79
N GLY A 26 -10.76 35.31 -26.38
CA GLY A 26 -10.04 34.36 -25.55
C GLY A 26 -8.72 33.97 -26.20
N VAL A 27 -7.66 33.99 -25.40
CA VAL A 27 -6.44 33.26 -25.72
C VAL A 27 -6.83 31.78 -25.64
N GLY A 28 -7.26 31.23 -26.78
CA GLY A 28 -7.47 29.81 -26.95
C GLY A 28 -6.15 29.11 -26.66
N GLY A 29 -6.03 28.54 -25.47
CA GLY A 29 -5.05 27.50 -25.22
C GLY A 29 -5.28 26.40 -26.25
N LEU A 30 -4.35 26.25 -27.18
CA LEU A 30 -4.28 25.11 -28.07
C LEU A 30 -4.38 23.85 -27.19
N PRO A 31 -5.32 22.93 -27.45
CA PRO A 31 -5.30 21.64 -26.78
C PRO A 31 -4.00 20.95 -27.18
N LEU A 32 -3.17 20.62 -26.18
CA LEU A 32 -2.02 19.74 -26.38
C LEU A 32 -2.54 18.47 -27.06
N ALA A 33 -2.10 18.29 -28.30
CA ALA A 33 -2.61 17.29 -29.22
C ALA A 33 -2.65 15.91 -28.56
N GLY A 34 -3.81 15.26 -28.69
CA GLY A 34 -4.02 13.89 -28.25
C GLY A 34 -2.99 12.97 -28.86
N GLN A 35 -2.33 12.19 -28.02
CA GLN A 35 -1.55 11.05 -28.50
C GLN A 35 -2.46 10.17 -29.36
N THR A 36 -2.02 9.86 -30.58
CA THR A 36 -2.69 8.92 -31.47
C THR A 36 -2.96 7.60 -30.74
N ARG A 37 -4.12 6.96 -30.99
CA ARG A 37 -4.51 5.69 -30.35
C ARG A 37 -3.40 4.63 -30.44
N GLU A 38 -2.67 4.60 -31.55
CA GLU A 38 -1.51 3.74 -31.78
C GLU A 38 -0.34 4.05 -30.84
N THR A 39 0.00 5.33 -30.62
CA THR A 39 1.05 5.75 -29.69
C THR A 39 0.69 5.36 -28.25
N ARG A 40 -0.58 5.52 -27.86
CA ARG A 40 -1.09 5.10 -26.54
C ARG A 40 -1.01 3.58 -26.38
N MET A 41 -1.44 2.80 -27.37
CA MET A 41 -1.35 1.34 -27.33
C MET A 41 0.11 0.85 -27.29
N ARG A 42 1.01 1.50 -28.03
CA ARG A 42 2.44 1.15 -28.03
C ARG A 42 3.09 1.38 -26.66
N GLY A 43 2.80 2.50 -26.00
CA GLY A 43 3.29 2.77 -24.64
C GLY A 43 2.72 1.81 -23.60
N GLN A 44 1.46 1.38 -23.75
CA GLN A 44 0.88 0.34 -22.89
C GLN A 44 1.56 -1.03 -23.10
N SER A 45 1.85 -1.40 -24.36
CA SER A 45 2.57 -2.64 -24.69
C SER A 45 3.98 -2.63 -24.08
N GLU A 46 4.71 -1.53 -24.23
CA GLU A 46 6.07 -1.37 -23.67
C GLU A 46 6.09 -1.57 -22.16
N VAL A 47 5.19 -0.90 -21.42
CA VAL A 47 5.14 -1.01 -19.96
C VAL A 47 4.78 -2.43 -19.52
N LEU A 48 3.88 -3.10 -20.24
CA LEU A 48 3.51 -4.48 -19.95
C LEU A 48 4.68 -5.44 -20.22
N GLU A 49 5.38 -5.29 -21.33
CA GLU A 49 6.57 -6.10 -21.67
C GLU A 49 7.69 -5.92 -20.65
N LEU A 50 7.98 -4.67 -20.25
CA LEU A 50 8.96 -4.38 -19.21
C LEU A 50 8.56 -4.97 -17.85
N SER A 51 7.26 -5.01 -17.54
CA SER A 51 6.74 -5.59 -16.31
C SER A 51 6.78 -7.12 -16.34
N ALA A 52 6.52 -7.74 -17.48
CA ALA A 52 6.57 -9.19 -17.67
C ALA A 52 8.00 -9.74 -17.58
N SER A 53 9.01 -8.99 -18.06
CA SER A 53 10.41 -9.41 -17.99
C SER A 53 10.97 -9.45 -16.57
N LEU A 54 10.38 -8.73 -15.61
CA LEU A 54 10.75 -8.83 -14.19
C LEU A 54 10.69 -10.27 -13.66
N GLY A 55 9.78 -11.10 -14.18
CA GLY A 55 9.66 -12.51 -13.80
C GLY A 55 10.87 -13.38 -14.17
N LYS A 56 11.80 -12.86 -14.99
CA LYS A 56 13.03 -13.55 -15.41
C LYS A 56 14.28 -13.07 -14.66
N ILE A 57 14.16 -11.99 -13.89
CA ILE A 57 15.29 -11.37 -13.18
C ILE A 57 15.45 -12.02 -11.81
N SER A 58 16.69 -12.40 -11.47
CA SER A 58 17.04 -13.05 -10.21
C SER A 58 17.83 -12.16 -9.25
N ASP A 59 18.22 -10.96 -9.68
CA ASP A 59 18.90 -9.95 -8.87
C ASP A 59 17.99 -8.74 -8.58
N LEU A 60 18.01 -8.24 -7.35
CA LEU A 60 17.12 -7.13 -6.96
C LEU A 60 17.56 -5.80 -7.53
N ASP A 61 18.87 -5.55 -7.65
CA ASP A 61 19.34 -4.27 -8.19
C ASP A 61 19.00 -4.17 -9.69
N GLU A 62 19.13 -5.28 -10.42
CA GLU A 62 18.66 -5.39 -11.81
C GLU A 62 17.14 -5.22 -11.92
N ALA A 63 16.36 -5.85 -11.02
CA ALA A 63 14.90 -5.68 -11.00
C ALA A 63 14.49 -4.23 -10.69
N MET A 64 15.20 -3.57 -9.77
CA MET A 64 14.97 -2.16 -9.44
C MET A 64 15.33 -1.23 -10.60
N ASP A 65 16.32 -1.58 -11.42
CA ASP A 65 16.63 -0.85 -12.65
C ASP A 65 15.54 -1.00 -13.70
N GLN A 66 15.01 -2.21 -13.87
CA GLN A 66 13.88 -2.47 -14.77
C GLN A 66 12.63 -1.67 -14.33
N LEU A 67 12.38 -1.57 -13.03
CA LEU A 67 11.32 -0.71 -12.48
C LEU A 67 11.56 0.78 -12.77
N ARG A 68 12.82 1.22 -12.80
CA ARG A 68 13.15 2.58 -13.22
C ARG A 68 12.75 2.83 -14.67
N LEU A 69 12.93 1.85 -15.56
CA LEU A 69 12.51 1.95 -16.96
C LEU A 69 10.98 2.03 -17.06
N ILE A 70 10.26 1.19 -16.31
CA ILE A 70 8.80 1.28 -16.18
C ILE A 70 8.38 2.68 -15.70
N GLY A 71 9.00 3.17 -14.63
CA GLY A 71 8.77 4.50 -14.08
C GLY A 71 9.00 5.61 -15.10
N ARG A 72 10.06 5.51 -15.92
CA ARG A 72 10.31 6.46 -17.02
C ARG A 72 9.24 6.39 -18.10
N ALA A 73 8.85 5.20 -18.52
CA ALA A 73 7.84 4.99 -19.56
C ALA A 73 6.47 5.58 -19.16
N ILE A 74 6.11 5.52 -17.87
CA ILE A 74 4.88 6.12 -17.34
C ILE A 74 5.03 7.58 -16.87
N GLY A 75 6.22 8.17 -17.01
CA GLY A 75 6.50 9.56 -16.63
C GLY A 75 6.85 9.82 -15.16
N ILE A 76 6.91 8.78 -14.31
CA ILE A 76 7.17 8.83 -12.86
C ILE A 76 8.45 8.03 -12.52
N PRO A 77 9.65 8.59 -12.73
CA PRO A 77 10.91 7.82 -12.71
C PRO A 77 11.46 7.50 -11.32
N VAL A 78 10.92 8.11 -10.26
CA VAL A 78 11.35 7.84 -8.88
C VAL A 78 10.53 6.67 -8.37
N VAL A 79 11.18 5.52 -8.21
CA VAL A 79 10.52 4.28 -7.80
C VAL A 79 11.18 3.74 -6.55
N SER A 80 10.38 3.33 -5.58
CA SER A 80 10.83 2.63 -4.39
C SER A 80 10.04 1.34 -4.16
N PHE A 81 10.66 0.40 -3.46
CA PHE A 81 10.05 -0.85 -3.07
C PHE A 81 10.38 -1.18 -1.62
N LEU A 82 9.39 -1.71 -0.92
CA LEU A 82 9.55 -2.27 0.40
C LEU A 82 8.87 -3.64 0.45
N ASP A 83 9.61 -4.66 0.87
CA ASP A 83 9.13 -6.05 0.88
C ASP A 83 8.32 -6.38 2.14
N ASP A 84 8.55 -5.68 3.25
CA ASP A 84 7.83 -5.92 4.51
C ASP A 84 7.66 -4.64 5.34
N LEU A 85 6.44 -4.11 5.35
CA LEU A 85 6.04 -2.95 6.16
C LEU A 85 6.07 -3.21 7.67
N SER A 86 6.07 -4.48 8.11
CA SER A 86 6.14 -4.86 9.52
C SER A 86 7.58 -4.96 10.02
N SER A 87 8.55 -5.18 9.13
CA SER A 87 9.97 -5.33 9.45
C SER A 87 10.55 -4.08 10.09
N GLN A 88 11.27 -4.25 11.20
CA GLN A 88 11.93 -3.14 11.91
C GLN A 88 13.22 -2.68 11.24
N SER A 89 13.79 -3.51 10.37
CA SER A 89 15.08 -3.29 9.72
C SER A 89 14.98 -3.11 8.20
N SER A 90 13.84 -3.41 7.58
CA SER A 90 13.67 -3.21 6.13
C SER A 90 13.58 -1.72 5.81
N GLU A 91 14.46 -1.28 4.93
CA GLU A 91 14.45 0.08 4.38
C GLU A 91 13.92 0.06 2.94
N PRO A 92 13.23 1.12 2.50
CA PRO A 92 12.77 1.22 1.12
C PRO A 92 13.96 1.27 0.16
N VAL A 93 14.00 0.33 -0.78
CA VAL A 93 14.99 0.28 -1.84
C VAL A 93 14.54 1.23 -2.95
N PHE A 94 15.39 2.16 -3.37
CA PHE A 94 15.08 3.08 -4.47
C PHE A 94 15.84 2.69 -5.73
N ALA A 95 15.14 2.74 -6.86
CA ALA A 95 15.71 2.42 -8.17
C ALA A 95 16.90 3.32 -8.53
N GLY A 96 18.02 2.70 -8.95
CA GLY A 96 19.24 3.41 -9.36
C GLY A 96 20.11 3.98 -8.23
N ARG A 97 19.79 3.72 -6.95
CA ARG A 97 20.57 4.21 -5.80
C ARG A 97 21.87 3.46 -5.55
N ALA A 98 21.92 2.16 -5.77
CA ALA A 98 23.11 1.34 -5.47
C ALA A 98 24.39 1.84 -6.19
N ARG A 99 24.24 2.71 -7.18
CA ARG A 99 25.32 3.27 -8.02
C ARG A 99 25.82 4.66 -7.62
N HIS A 100 25.20 5.33 -6.65
CA HIS A 100 25.57 6.71 -6.29
C HIS A 100 25.54 6.93 -4.77
N ALA A 101 26.45 7.77 -4.27
CA ALA A 101 26.36 8.25 -2.89
C ALA A 101 25.01 8.94 -2.65
N PRO A 102 24.35 8.70 -1.50
CA PRO A 102 23.06 9.31 -1.21
C PRO A 102 23.20 10.83 -1.13
N SER A 103 22.29 11.56 -1.78
CA SER A 103 22.20 13.02 -1.60
C SER A 103 21.84 13.37 -0.15
N GLN A 104 22.26 14.55 0.30
CA GLN A 104 21.91 15.05 1.65
C GLN A 104 20.39 15.03 1.88
N THR A 105 19.63 15.46 0.87
CA THR A 105 18.17 15.42 0.85
C THR A 105 17.60 14.03 1.19
N PHE A 106 18.24 12.97 0.69
CA PHE A 106 17.80 11.62 1.00
C PHE A 106 18.25 11.14 2.37
N ILE A 107 19.46 11.49 2.80
CA ILE A 107 19.93 11.18 4.15
C ILE A 107 18.94 11.79 5.15
N ASP A 108 18.50 13.03 4.91
CA ASP A 108 17.50 13.71 5.73
C ASP A 108 16.14 12.99 5.68
N PHE A 109 15.69 12.59 4.48
CA PHE A 109 14.47 11.78 4.35
C PHE A 109 14.56 10.46 5.11
N GLN A 110 15.67 9.72 4.98
CA GLN A 110 15.88 8.42 5.63
C GLN A 110 15.95 8.56 7.16
N ARG A 111 16.58 9.63 7.65
CA ARG A 111 16.55 9.99 9.08
C ARG A 111 15.13 10.22 9.56
N ILE A 112 14.34 11.04 8.85
CA ILE A 112 12.93 11.31 9.20
C ILE A 112 12.11 10.01 9.17
N TRP A 113 12.33 9.17 8.16
CA TRP A 113 11.70 7.87 8.00
C TRP A 113 11.93 6.96 9.21
N ASN A 114 13.19 6.85 9.65
CA ASN A 114 13.61 6.02 10.77
C ASN A 114 13.18 6.60 12.14
N GLU A 115 13.35 7.90 12.36
CA GLU A 115 13.07 8.56 13.66
C GLU A 115 11.57 8.69 13.98
N ARG A 116 10.73 9.01 12.98
CA ARG A 116 9.33 9.39 13.23
C ARG A 116 8.35 8.22 13.32
N GLN A 117 8.84 6.97 13.22
CA GLN A 117 8.00 5.79 12.97
C GLN A 117 7.06 6.00 11.77
N TYR A 118 7.56 6.68 10.73
CA TYR A 118 6.75 7.05 9.56
C TYR A 118 6.10 5.82 8.92
N ARG A 119 6.73 4.64 8.94
CA ARG A 119 6.14 3.38 8.43
C ARG A 119 4.79 2.98 9.06
N PHE A 120 4.57 3.31 10.33
CA PHE A 120 3.33 2.98 11.05
C PHE A 120 2.31 4.11 11.02
N LYS A 121 2.77 5.34 10.77
CA LYS A 121 1.95 6.56 10.80
C LYS A 121 1.64 7.14 9.42
N SER A 122 2.36 6.70 8.40
CA SER A 122 2.15 7.10 7.02
C SER A 122 0.78 6.59 6.57
N PRO A 123 -0.15 7.48 6.18
CA PRO A 123 -1.43 7.08 5.62
C PRO A 123 -1.28 6.25 4.35
N VAL A 124 -0.23 6.44 3.56
CA VAL A 124 0.03 5.62 2.36
C VAL A 124 0.27 4.17 2.76
N TYR A 125 1.07 3.92 3.80
CA TYR A 125 1.36 2.56 4.25
C TYR A 125 0.25 1.95 5.10
N LEU A 126 -0.55 2.78 5.78
CA LEU A 126 -1.79 2.32 6.39
C LEU A 126 -2.78 1.88 5.30
N ALA A 127 -2.92 2.65 4.23
CA ALA A 127 -3.73 2.27 3.08
C ALA A 127 -3.23 0.96 2.45
N CYS A 128 -1.92 0.70 2.36
CA CYS A 128 -1.42 -0.60 1.86
C CYS A 128 -1.91 -1.83 2.66
N ARG A 129 -2.37 -1.65 3.90
CA ARG A 129 -2.91 -2.74 4.74
C ARG A 129 -4.39 -3.03 4.45
N THR A 130 -5.09 -2.13 3.77
CA THR A 130 -6.54 -2.22 3.51
C THR A 130 -6.88 -2.24 2.02
N GLU A 131 -6.07 -1.55 1.22
CA GLU A 131 -6.17 -1.53 -0.24
C GLU A 131 -5.55 -2.79 -0.84
N TYR A 132 -6.20 -3.33 -1.87
CA TYR A 132 -5.79 -4.54 -2.59
C TYR A 132 -5.49 -4.27 -4.08
N LEU A 133 -5.72 -3.05 -4.56
CA LEU A 133 -5.39 -2.58 -5.90
C LEU A 133 -4.48 -1.35 -5.83
N PRO A 134 -3.74 -1.03 -6.91
CA PRO A 134 -2.96 0.20 -6.93
C PRO A 134 -3.84 1.42 -6.74
N PHE A 135 -3.37 2.34 -5.90
CA PHE A 135 -4.09 3.56 -5.55
C PHE A 135 -3.21 4.79 -5.73
N ILE A 136 -3.87 5.93 -5.96
CA ILE A 136 -3.25 7.24 -6.05
C ILE A 136 -3.29 7.89 -4.68
N TRP A 137 -2.24 8.63 -4.34
CA TRP A 137 -2.27 9.55 -3.21
C TRP A 137 -1.59 10.87 -3.61
N GLN A 138 -1.99 11.96 -2.97
CA GLN A 138 -1.36 13.27 -3.14
C GLN A 138 -1.24 14.01 -1.82
N VAL A 139 -0.26 14.90 -1.74
CA VAL A 139 0.03 15.74 -0.57
C VAL A 139 -1.05 16.79 -0.28
N ASN A 140 -2.11 16.87 -1.07
CA ASN A 140 -3.29 17.72 -0.83
C ASN A 140 -4.44 16.97 -0.12
N GLY A 141 -4.24 15.70 0.26
CA GLY A 141 -5.25 14.89 0.94
C GLY A 141 -6.04 13.97 0.02
N ARG A 142 -5.79 13.98 -1.29
CA ARG A 142 -6.36 12.98 -2.20
C ARG A 142 -5.77 11.60 -1.88
N GLY A 143 -6.62 10.60 -1.74
CA GLY A 143 -6.23 9.19 -1.56
C GLY A 143 -7.43 8.30 -1.20
N PRO A 144 -7.20 7.01 -0.92
CA PRO A 144 -8.22 6.12 -0.35
C PRO A 144 -8.85 6.67 0.92
N ALA A 145 -10.07 6.23 1.24
CA ALA A 145 -10.79 6.70 2.43
C ALA A 145 -10.00 6.50 3.73
N THR A 146 -9.17 5.46 3.79
CA THR A 146 -8.27 5.16 4.93
C THR A 146 -7.15 6.21 5.12
N MET A 147 -6.89 7.04 4.10
CA MET A 147 -6.00 8.20 4.20
C MET A 147 -6.70 9.48 4.71
N GLY A 148 -8.04 9.54 4.69
CA GLY A 148 -8.85 10.75 4.83
C GLY A 148 -8.97 11.34 6.24
N VAL A 149 -8.09 11.01 7.18
CA VAL A 149 -8.10 11.58 8.54
C VAL A 149 -7.12 12.76 8.59
N GLU A 150 -7.53 13.91 9.12
CA GLU A 150 -6.68 15.12 9.23
C GLU A 150 -5.33 14.83 9.92
N ALA A 151 -5.30 13.89 10.87
CA ALA A 151 -4.09 13.41 11.53
C ALA A 151 -3.12 12.67 10.58
N ALA A 152 -3.64 11.96 9.58
CA ALA A 152 -2.87 11.26 8.57
C ALA A 152 -2.22 12.24 7.58
N GLN A 153 -2.91 13.33 7.24
CA GLN A 153 -2.41 14.37 6.35
C GLN A 153 -1.16 15.08 6.92
N LYS A 154 -1.17 15.40 8.21
CA LYS A 154 0.00 15.98 8.92
C LYS A 154 1.24 15.10 8.83
N ASN A 155 1.05 13.77 8.73
CA ASN A 155 2.17 12.84 8.68
C ASN A 155 2.89 12.87 7.33
N ILE A 156 2.23 13.24 6.22
CA ILE A 156 2.86 13.27 4.88
C ILE A 156 3.25 14.66 4.39
N GLU A 157 2.84 15.72 5.08
CA GLU A 157 3.07 17.10 4.62
C GLU A 157 4.56 17.43 4.42
N PHE A 158 5.44 16.90 5.27
CA PHE A 158 6.88 17.16 5.18
C PHE A 158 7.50 16.73 3.84
N VAL A 159 6.90 15.75 3.14
CA VAL A 159 7.42 15.29 1.84
C VAL A 159 7.32 16.37 0.75
N ARG A 160 6.46 17.39 0.95
CA ARG A 160 6.41 18.59 0.10
C ARG A 160 7.75 19.35 0.11
N GLY A 161 8.45 19.39 1.24
CA GLY A 161 9.77 20.00 1.36
C GLY A 161 10.83 19.33 0.48
N TYR A 162 10.56 18.10 0.04
CA TYR A 162 11.39 17.33 -0.89
C TYR A 162 10.86 17.35 -2.32
N GLY A 163 9.88 18.22 -2.62
CA GLY A 163 9.26 18.35 -3.93
C GLY A 163 8.33 17.20 -4.31
N VAL A 164 7.94 16.34 -3.36
CA VAL A 164 6.99 15.25 -3.61
C VAL A 164 5.57 15.82 -3.65
N LEU A 165 4.84 15.49 -4.72
CA LEU A 165 3.46 15.92 -4.94
C LEU A 165 2.45 14.78 -4.67
N GLY A 166 2.88 13.54 -4.82
CA GLY A 166 2.04 12.36 -4.65
C GLY A 166 2.66 11.12 -5.25
N GLY A 167 1.83 10.17 -5.67
CA GLY A 167 2.29 9.01 -6.41
C GLY A 167 1.24 7.92 -6.58
N ILE A 168 1.68 6.84 -7.22
CA ILE A 168 0.93 5.59 -7.33
C ILE A 168 1.60 4.57 -6.40
N CYS A 169 0.82 3.98 -5.50
CA CYS A 169 1.27 2.90 -4.64
C CYS A 169 0.57 1.60 -5.04
N VAL A 170 1.35 0.54 -5.21
CA VAL A 170 0.89 -0.82 -5.49
C VAL A 170 1.07 -1.62 -4.19
N PRO A 171 0.00 -1.89 -3.42
CA PRO A 171 0.09 -2.77 -2.26
C PRO A 171 0.31 -4.21 -2.71
N ILE A 172 1.13 -4.95 -1.97
CA ILE A 172 1.45 -6.35 -2.27
C ILE A 172 1.27 -7.18 -1.00
N HIS A 173 0.25 -8.05 -1.01
CA HIS A 173 -0.04 -8.97 0.09
C HIS A 173 0.56 -10.33 -0.22
N ALA A 174 1.63 -10.67 0.48
CA ALA A 174 2.40 -11.88 0.32
C ALA A 174 1.98 -12.97 1.34
N PRO A 175 2.33 -14.24 1.09
CA PRO A 175 2.08 -15.33 2.02
C PRO A 175 2.57 -15.02 3.45
N ARG A 176 1.93 -15.67 4.44
CA ARG A 176 2.24 -15.54 5.87
C ARG A 176 2.00 -14.14 6.45
N GLY A 177 1.06 -13.39 5.86
CA GLY A 177 0.64 -12.07 6.36
C GLY A 177 1.63 -10.93 6.08
N ARG A 178 2.58 -11.13 5.17
CA ARG A 178 3.54 -10.08 4.78
C ARG A 178 2.85 -9.05 3.90
N VAL A 179 3.07 -7.78 4.18
CA VAL A 179 2.56 -6.65 3.39
C VAL A 179 3.75 -5.82 2.93
N GLY A 180 3.98 -5.76 1.63
CA GLY A 180 4.94 -4.86 1.00
C GLY A 180 4.24 -3.86 0.07
N CYS A 181 5.02 -3.02 -0.57
CA CYS A 181 4.51 -2.11 -1.59
C CYS A 181 5.58 -1.69 -2.60
N LEU A 182 5.15 -1.51 -3.85
CA LEU A 182 5.89 -0.83 -4.90
C LEU A 182 5.31 0.59 -5.05
N HIS A 183 6.17 1.60 -5.10
CA HIS A 183 5.75 3.00 -5.03
C HIS A 183 6.44 3.84 -6.11
N PHE A 184 5.63 4.45 -6.98
CA PHE A 184 6.04 5.45 -7.97
C PHE A 184 5.76 6.85 -7.40
N ILE A 185 6.81 7.64 -7.19
CA ILE A 185 6.76 8.93 -6.50
C ILE A 185 6.78 10.06 -7.52
N ASP A 186 5.73 10.87 -7.52
CA ASP A 186 5.55 11.98 -8.44
C ASP A 186 6.11 13.29 -7.87
N HIS A 187 6.99 13.90 -8.65
CA HIS A 187 7.59 15.23 -8.42
C HIS A 187 7.22 16.23 -9.53
N LYS A 188 6.56 15.77 -10.60
CA LYS A 188 6.32 16.55 -11.82
C LYS A 188 4.86 16.97 -12.00
N GLY A 189 3.94 16.37 -11.25
CA GLY A 189 2.50 16.64 -11.39
C GLY A 189 1.93 15.90 -12.60
N VAL A 190 2.30 14.63 -12.75
CA VAL A 190 1.77 13.76 -13.82
C VAL A 190 0.27 13.54 -13.60
N ASP A 191 -0.49 13.36 -14.69
CA ASP A 191 -1.88 12.88 -14.60
C ASP A 191 -1.89 11.42 -14.10
N LEU A 192 -1.98 11.27 -12.78
CA LEU A 192 -1.93 9.98 -12.10
C LEU A 192 -3.14 9.11 -12.43
N ASP A 193 -4.29 9.70 -12.74
CA ASP A 193 -5.50 8.96 -13.11
C ASP A 193 -5.35 8.32 -14.48
N GLN A 194 -4.95 9.11 -15.47
CA GLN A 194 -4.68 8.61 -16.81
C GLN A 194 -3.59 7.54 -16.80
N CYS A 195 -2.52 7.77 -16.02
CA CYS A 195 -1.41 6.85 -15.87
C CYS A 195 -1.86 5.52 -15.24
N LEU A 196 -2.56 5.58 -14.10
CA LEU A 196 -3.02 4.39 -13.41
C LEU A 196 -4.02 3.61 -14.27
N GLU A 197 -4.97 4.29 -14.91
CA GLU A 197 -5.95 3.64 -15.80
C GLU A 197 -5.25 2.94 -16.97
N ALA A 198 -4.21 3.55 -17.55
CA ALA A 198 -3.50 2.97 -18.67
C ALA A 198 -2.60 1.78 -18.30
N HIS A 199 -2.08 1.71 -17.07
CA HIS A 199 -0.99 0.79 -16.71
C HIS A 199 -1.27 -0.10 -15.49
N ARG A 200 -2.46 -0.05 -14.89
CA ARG A 200 -2.83 -0.79 -13.66
C ARG A 200 -2.34 -2.23 -13.64
N SER A 201 -2.67 -3.01 -14.67
CA SER A 201 -2.34 -4.44 -14.74
C SER A 201 -0.84 -4.69 -14.77
N ALA A 202 -0.09 -3.89 -15.52
CA ALA A 202 1.36 -4.00 -15.59
C ALA A 202 2.03 -3.65 -14.25
N LEU A 203 1.52 -2.62 -13.55
CA LEU A 203 2.03 -2.25 -12.24
C LEU A 203 1.76 -3.31 -11.16
N ILE A 204 0.59 -3.95 -11.18
CA ILE A 204 0.27 -5.09 -10.31
C ILE A 204 1.24 -6.25 -10.56
N MET A 205 1.43 -6.60 -11.84
CA MET A 205 2.34 -7.65 -12.26
C MET A 205 3.78 -7.39 -11.80
N ALA A 206 4.27 -6.16 -12.00
CA ALA A 206 5.59 -5.75 -11.55
C ALA A 206 5.77 -5.90 -10.03
N GLY A 207 4.77 -5.49 -9.24
CA GLY A 207 4.78 -5.65 -7.80
C GLY A 207 4.86 -7.12 -7.35
N ILE A 208 4.09 -8.01 -7.99
CA ILE A 208 4.09 -9.44 -7.67
C ILE A 208 5.44 -10.08 -7.99
N TYR A 209 6.02 -9.82 -9.17
CA TYR A 209 7.33 -10.40 -9.53
C TYR A 209 8.44 -9.95 -8.58
N LEU A 210 8.43 -8.68 -8.19
CA LEU A 210 9.41 -8.13 -7.27
C LEU A 210 9.30 -8.73 -5.86
N MET A 211 8.07 -8.92 -5.37
CA MET A 211 7.85 -9.60 -4.10
C MET A 211 8.29 -11.06 -4.16
N ASN A 212 7.98 -11.77 -5.23
CA ASN A 212 8.42 -13.15 -5.44
C ASN A 212 9.95 -13.25 -5.43
N LEU A 213 10.64 -12.32 -6.07
CA LEU A 213 12.10 -12.25 -6.06
C LEU A 213 12.64 -12.14 -4.62
N CYS A 214 12.07 -11.27 -3.80
CA CYS A 214 12.51 -11.11 -2.41
C CYS A 214 12.21 -12.34 -1.54
N LEU A 215 11.04 -12.96 -1.70
CA LEU A 215 10.63 -14.13 -0.93
C LEU A 215 11.47 -15.38 -1.23
N ASN A 216 11.99 -15.51 -2.45
CA ASN A 216 12.81 -16.66 -2.86
C ASN A 216 14.29 -16.54 -2.43
N ARG A 217 14.69 -15.43 -1.80
CA ARG A 217 16.06 -15.26 -1.32
C ARG A 217 16.40 -16.25 -0.20
N PRO A 218 17.61 -16.81 -0.15
CA PRO A 218 18.04 -17.76 0.90
C PRO A 218 17.81 -17.24 2.32
N ALA A 219 18.08 -15.95 2.57
CA ALA A 219 17.83 -15.31 3.86
C ALA A 219 16.34 -15.28 4.28
N SER A 220 15.42 -15.40 3.32
CA SER A 220 13.97 -15.49 3.54
C SER A 220 13.44 -16.93 3.63
N GLN A 221 14.28 -17.94 3.35
CA GLN A 221 13.88 -19.37 3.33
C GLN A 221 13.60 -19.97 4.71
N GLY A 222 13.95 -19.30 5.81
CA GLY A 222 13.49 -19.70 7.15
C GLY A 222 11.95 -19.78 7.26
N ALA A 223 11.23 -19.11 6.35
CA ALA A 223 9.77 -19.12 6.24
C ALA A 223 9.22 -20.19 5.26
N ALA A 224 10.07 -20.89 4.49
CA ALA A 224 9.69 -21.91 3.51
C ALA A 224 9.62 -23.32 4.13
N GLN A 225 9.13 -23.42 5.36
CA GLN A 225 8.86 -24.70 6.01
C GLN A 225 7.60 -25.32 5.37
N PRO A 226 7.62 -26.62 5.02
CA PRO A 226 6.43 -27.30 4.53
C PRO A 226 5.27 -27.13 5.51
N ILE A 227 4.08 -26.87 4.99
CA ILE A 227 2.88 -26.79 5.82
C ILE A 227 2.48 -28.22 6.19
N ASN A 228 2.54 -28.56 7.48
CA ASN A 228 2.02 -29.83 7.96
C ASN A 228 0.49 -29.82 7.92
N TYR A 229 -0.10 -30.90 7.42
CA TYR A 229 -1.55 -31.06 7.38
C TYR A 229 -2.15 -31.13 8.79
N LEU A 230 -2.99 -30.15 9.11
CA LEU A 230 -3.88 -30.21 10.26
C LEU A 230 -5.08 -31.11 9.93
N THR A 231 -5.54 -31.89 10.90
CA THR A 231 -6.80 -32.62 10.78
C THR A 231 -7.99 -31.66 10.90
N ARG A 232 -9.18 -32.08 10.46
CA ARG A 232 -10.40 -31.29 10.62
C ARG A 232 -10.63 -30.87 12.08
N ARG A 233 -10.45 -31.80 13.03
CA ARG A 233 -10.64 -31.50 14.46
C ARG A 233 -9.59 -30.54 15.01
N GLU A 234 -8.34 -30.63 14.54
CA GLU A 234 -7.30 -29.66 14.89
C GLU A 234 -7.65 -28.26 14.36
N ILE A 235 -8.16 -28.15 13.13
CA ILE A 235 -8.63 -26.88 12.54
C ILE A 235 -9.82 -26.32 13.35
N ASP A 236 -10.83 -27.14 13.66
CA ASP A 236 -12.01 -26.72 14.43
C ASP A 236 -11.58 -26.17 15.81
N CYS A 237 -10.73 -26.91 16.54
CA CYS A 237 -10.23 -26.48 17.85
C CYS A 237 -9.40 -25.19 17.77
N VAL A 238 -8.49 -25.08 16.79
CA VAL A 238 -7.66 -23.87 16.62
C VAL A 238 -8.51 -22.66 16.18
N THR A 239 -9.57 -22.88 15.41
CA THR A 239 -10.51 -21.82 15.01
C THR A 239 -11.23 -21.26 16.24
N LEU A 240 -11.82 -22.12 17.06
CA LEU A 240 -12.51 -21.72 18.29
C LEU A 240 -11.54 -21.11 19.31
N ALA A 241 -10.31 -21.63 19.37
CA ALA A 241 -9.24 -21.02 20.15
C ALA A 241 -8.89 -19.61 19.66
N GLY A 242 -8.97 -19.36 18.36
CA GLY A 242 -8.84 -18.03 17.78
C GLY A 242 -9.91 -17.08 18.32
N HIS A 243 -11.15 -17.54 18.42
CA HIS A 243 -12.27 -16.78 19.00
C HIS A 243 -12.21 -16.63 20.53
N GLY A 244 -11.12 -17.06 21.18
CA GLY A 244 -10.88 -16.85 22.60
C GLY A 244 -11.51 -17.89 23.54
N LEU A 245 -12.10 -18.97 23.02
CA LEU A 245 -12.75 -19.99 23.85
C LEU A 245 -11.73 -20.80 24.66
N THR A 246 -12.08 -21.24 25.86
CA THR A 246 -11.27 -22.17 26.66
C THR A 246 -11.40 -23.62 26.17
N ASP A 247 -10.59 -24.53 26.70
CA ASP A 247 -10.66 -25.96 26.33
C ASP A 247 -12.02 -26.58 26.73
N GLU A 248 -12.61 -26.12 27.85
CA GLU A 248 -13.93 -26.52 28.30
C GLU A 248 -15.04 -26.03 27.36
N GLU A 249 -14.94 -24.79 26.90
CA GLU A 249 -15.90 -24.21 25.96
C GLU A 249 -15.82 -24.88 24.59
N ILE A 250 -14.60 -25.14 24.10
CA ILE A 250 -14.36 -25.88 22.86
C ILE A 250 -14.91 -27.29 22.94
N ALA A 251 -14.64 -27.98 24.04
CA ALA A 251 -15.15 -29.33 24.29
C ALA A 251 -16.68 -29.38 24.28
N LYS A 252 -17.32 -28.41 24.95
CA LYS A 252 -18.77 -28.24 24.94
C LYS A 252 -19.31 -28.01 23.52
N GLU A 253 -18.67 -27.13 22.76
CA GLU A 253 -19.10 -26.78 21.39
C GLU A 253 -18.97 -27.97 20.43
N LEU A 254 -17.89 -28.75 20.55
CA LEU A 254 -17.55 -29.84 19.61
C LEU A 254 -18.01 -31.23 20.06
N GLY A 255 -18.61 -31.34 21.24
CA GLY A 255 -19.20 -32.59 21.77
C GLY A 255 -18.19 -33.64 22.24
N PHE A 256 -17.05 -33.22 22.80
CA PHE A 256 -16.08 -34.13 23.44
C PHE A 256 -15.60 -33.57 24.80
N CYS A 257 -14.68 -34.25 25.50
CA CYS A 257 -14.21 -33.80 26.81
C CYS A 257 -13.10 -32.73 26.71
N PRO A 258 -12.88 -31.89 27.75
CA PRO A 258 -11.82 -30.86 27.74
C PRO A 258 -10.43 -31.39 27.41
N GLY A 259 -10.10 -32.61 27.87
CA GLY A 259 -8.83 -33.27 27.54
C GLY A 259 -8.66 -33.57 26.04
N THR A 260 -9.74 -33.87 25.33
CA THR A 260 -9.72 -34.06 23.86
C THR A 260 -9.54 -32.74 23.12
N ALA A 261 -10.12 -31.64 23.60
CA ALA A 261 -9.88 -30.30 23.06
C ALA A 261 -8.39 -29.96 23.12
N ARG A 262 -7.82 -30.12 24.32
CA ARG A 262 -6.40 -29.88 24.60
C ARG A 262 -5.50 -30.75 23.73
N PHE A 263 -5.81 -32.04 23.59
CA PHE A 263 -5.07 -32.95 22.72
C PHE A 263 -5.01 -32.48 21.26
N HIS A 264 -6.12 -32.00 20.70
CA HIS A 264 -6.14 -31.48 19.35
C HIS A 264 -5.36 -30.16 19.23
N ILE A 265 -5.46 -29.27 20.22
CA ILE A 265 -4.69 -28.02 20.26
C ILE A 265 -3.19 -28.30 20.34
N ASP A 266 -2.74 -29.20 21.23
CA ASP A 266 -1.34 -29.55 21.40
C ASP A 266 -0.74 -30.17 20.12
N ASN A 267 -1.53 -31.00 19.43
CA ASN A 267 -1.14 -31.51 18.11
C ASN A 267 -1.00 -30.42 17.06
N ALA A 268 -1.93 -29.45 17.04
CA ALA A 268 -1.84 -28.32 16.13
C ALA A 268 -0.63 -27.42 16.42
N ILE A 269 -0.35 -27.16 17.69
CA ILE A 269 0.85 -26.42 18.14
C ILE A 269 2.10 -27.09 17.58
N ARG A 270 2.25 -28.40 17.78
CA ARG A 270 3.39 -29.17 17.26
C ARG A 270 3.47 -29.12 15.74
N LYS A 271 2.36 -29.37 15.02
CA LYS A 271 2.33 -29.39 13.56
C LYS A 271 2.63 -28.03 12.93
N LEU A 272 2.19 -26.93 13.55
CA LEU A 272 2.47 -25.56 13.12
C LEU A 272 3.85 -25.05 13.59
N ASN A 273 4.64 -25.90 14.25
CA ASN A 273 5.91 -25.54 14.87
C ASN A 273 5.78 -24.31 15.78
N ALA A 274 4.69 -24.23 16.54
CA ALA A 274 4.42 -23.17 17.50
C ALA A 274 4.87 -23.59 18.90
N GLN A 275 5.11 -22.61 19.77
CA GLN A 275 5.44 -22.78 21.18
C GLN A 275 4.22 -22.63 22.07
N THR A 276 3.22 -21.88 21.61
CA THR A 276 2.01 -21.57 22.38
C THR A 276 0.77 -21.70 21.52
N ARG A 277 -0.38 -21.89 22.17
CA ARG A 277 -1.70 -21.82 21.55
C ARG A 277 -1.91 -20.54 20.74
N VAL A 278 -1.54 -19.39 21.30
CA VAL A 278 -1.65 -18.08 20.64
C VAL A 278 -0.79 -18.04 19.37
N GLN A 279 0.45 -18.56 19.44
CA GLN A 279 1.31 -18.63 18.26
C GLN A 279 0.77 -19.61 17.21
N ALA A 280 0.17 -20.73 17.62
CA ALA A 280 -0.47 -21.67 16.70
C ALA A 280 -1.65 -21.03 15.96
N VAL A 281 -2.53 -20.33 16.69
CA VAL A 281 -3.63 -19.54 16.12
C VAL A 281 -3.09 -18.51 15.12
N ALA A 282 -2.09 -17.70 15.51
CA ALA A 282 -1.51 -16.69 14.64
C ALA A 282 -0.92 -17.28 13.34
N LYS A 283 -0.20 -18.40 13.45
CA LYS A 283 0.36 -19.11 12.28
C LYS A 283 -0.72 -19.73 11.41
N ALA A 284 -1.76 -20.31 12.00
CA ALA A 284 -2.88 -20.88 11.25
C ALA A 284 -3.60 -19.79 10.44
N ALA A 285 -3.84 -18.61 11.04
CA ALA A 285 -4.43 -17.47 10.36
C ALA A 285 -3.54 -16.95 9.22
N GLN A 286 -2.24 -16.78 9.47
CA GLN A 286 -1.26 -16.37 8.46
C GLN A 286 -1.16 -17.33 7.25
N LEU A 287 -1.47 -18.61 7.46
CA LEU A 287 -1.50 -19.64 6.42
C LEU A 287 -2.87 -19.79 5.75
N GLY A 288 -3.89 -19.05 6.18
CA GLY A 288 -5.26 -19.19 5.68
C GLY A 288 -5.95 -20.50 6.07
N LEU A 289 -5.45 -21.19 7.11
CA LEU A 289 -6.05 -22.43 7.62
C LEU A 289 -7.30 -22.16 8.47
N ILE A 290 -7.41 -20.95 9.02
CA ILE A 290 -8.56 -20.47 9.78
C ILE A 290 -8.95 -19.07 9.27
N GLY A 291 -10.23 -18.72 9.43
CA GLY A 291 -10.78 -17.44 8.99
C GLY A 291 -10.32 -16.24 9.84
N SER A 292 -10.88 -15.07 9.53
CA SER A 292 -10.63 -13.88 10.35
C SER A 292 -11.09 -14.13 11.78
N ILE A 293 -10.16 -13.91 12.70
CA ILE A 293 -10.43 -13.91 14.13
C ILE A 293 -11.02 -12.54 14.45
N ALA A 294 -12.31 -12.50 14.79
CA ALA A 294 -13.03 -11.30 15.20
C ALA A 294 -12.76 -10.98 16.67
#